data_AF-A0A0A9YFW1-F1
#
_entry.id   AF-A0A0A9YFW1-F1
#
_cell.length_a   1.000
_cell.length_b   1.000
_cell.length_c   1.000
_cell.angle_alpha   90.00
_cell.angle_beta   90.00
_cell.angle_gamma   90.00
#
_symmetry.space_group_name_H-M   'P 1'
#
loop_
_entity.id
_entity.type
_entity.pdbx_description
1 polymer ?
#
loop_
_entity_poly.entity_id
_entity_poly.type
_entity_poly.pdbx_seq_one_letter_code
_entity_poly.pdbx_strand_id
1 'polypeptide(L)'
;DATREISSNSIIAWNYAEFEVNYPSLKDQLCIDGYYIKILLDRREAPESLVKTSLVFFNNLYHRFLLPTTSDMKCMCLQALAFVYEKYYEVIGYFSDTKYIVSMLERTIDRSERDRLLMFLHALTFNKDNVKEIVVNSNGIEVLVDLMTLAHLHTSRAILPTQSNVIEYGSFTDREQEKEWHYCTSSDGSKTSDTKISFKDLKKLYADGVIKKDTKC
;
A
#
# COMPACT_ATOMS: atom_id res chain seq x y z
N ASP A 1 -20.73 -15.03 -47.88
CA ASP A 1 -20.48 -16.44 -48.27
C ASP A 1 -19.58 -17.17 -47.30
N ALA A 2 -20.11 -17.63 -46.16
CA ALA A 2 -19.37 -18.48 -45.21
C ALA A 2 -20.29 -19.48 -44.46
N THR A 3 -21.37 -19.95 -45.08
CA THR A 3 -22.18 -21.06 -44.57
C THR A 3 -21.76 -22.33 -45.31
N ARG A 4 -20.72 -23.00 -44.81
CA ARG A 4 -20.30 -24.29 -45.33
C ARG A 4 -21.11 -25.37 -44.60
N GLU A 5 -21.92 -26.05 -45.39
CA GLU A 5 -22.89 -27.08 -45.01
C GLU A 5 -22.26 -28.21 -44.18
N ILE A 6 -22.85 -28.49 -43.02
CA ILE A 6 -22.68 -29.75 -42.30
C ILE A 6 -24.08 -30.22 -41.91
N SER A 7 -24.48 -31.35 -42.52
CA SER A 7 -25.71 -32.13 -42.31
C SER A 7 -27.02 -31.56 -42.87
N SER A 8 -27.67 -32.41 -43.66
CA SER A 8 -28.87 -32.17 -44.47
C SER A 8 -30.09 -31.73 -43.65
N ASN A 9 -30.75 -30.66 -44.12
CA ASN A 9 -32.09 -30.15 -43.78
C ASN A 9 -32.28 -29.21 -42.59
N SER A 10 -31.23 -28.72 -41.92
CA SER A 10 -31.39 -27.66 -40.93
C SER A 10 -30.51 -26.46 -41.28
N ILE A 11 -31.13 -25.33 -41.64
CA ILE A 11 -30.42 -24.06 -41.76
C ILE A 11 -30.06 -23.64 -40.33
N ILE A 12 -28.83 -23.94 -39.91
CA ILE A 12 -28.32 -23.54 -38.58
C ILE A 12 -28.05 -22.04 -38.65
N ALA A 13 -29.07 -21.24 -38.34
CA ALA A 13 -28.91 -19.83 -38.05
C ALA A 13 -28.35 -19.72 -36.62
N TRP A 14 -27.13 -19.24 -36.48
CA TRP A 14 -26.55 -18.94 -35.17
C TRP A 14 -27.34 -17.78 -34.56
N ASN A 15 -28.06 -18.03 -33.47
CA ASN A 15 -28.66 -16.98 -32.67
C ASN A 15 -27.58 -16.34 -31.78
N TYR A 16 -26.78 -15.46 -32.36
CA TYR A 16 -25.76 -14.71 -31.63
C TYR A 16 -26.37 -13.68 -30.67
N ALA A 17 -27.64 -13.28 -30.89
CA ALA A 17 -28.31 -12.27 -30.09
C ALA A 17 -28.71 -12.79 -28.70
N GLU A 18 -28.99 -14.09 -28.58
CA GLU A 18 -29.36 -14.75 -27.31
C GLU A 18 -28.21 -15.55 -26.68
N PHE A 19 -27.03 -15.55 -27.29
CA PHE A 19 -25.89 -16.30 -26.78
C PHE A 19 -25.27 -15.61 -25.57
N GLU A 20 -25.58 -16.11 -24.37
CA GLU A 20 -24.98 -15.69 -23.10
C GLU A 20 -24.08 -16.80 -22.54
N VAL A 21 -22.80 -16.47 -22.30
CA VAL A 21 -21.87 -17.38 -21.64
C VAL A 21 -21.88 -17.08 -20.14
N ASN A 22 -22.54 -17.94 -19.38
CA ASN A 22 -22.46 -17.88 -17.93
C ASN A 22 -21.13 -18.46 -17.45
N TYR A 23 -20.36 -17.65 -16.73
CA TYR A 23 -19.13 -18.07 -16.07
C TYR A 23 -19.40 -18.24 -14.56
N PRO A 24 -19.53 -19.48 -14.05
CA PRO A 24 -19.80 -19.71 -12.63
C PRO A 24 -18.74 -19.11 -11.70
N SER A 25 -17.51 -18.98 -12.18
CA SER A 25 -16.38 -18.37 -11.47
C SER A 25 -16.50 -16.86 -11.25
N LEU A 26 -17.36 -16.17 -12.01
CA LEU A 26 -17.58 -14.73 -11.91
C LEU A 26 -18.82 -14.38 -11.09
N LYS A 27 -19.63 -15.37 -10.69
CA LYS A 27 -20.93 -15.15 -10.01
C LYS A 27 -20.81 -14.38 -8.70
N ASP A 28 -19.75 -14.64 -7.95
CA ASP A 28 -19.51 -14.00 -6.64
C ASP A 28 -18.68 -12.71 -6.75
N GLN A 29 -18.24 -12.35 -7.96
CA GLN A 29 -17.42 -11.16 -8.17
C GLN A 29 -18.28 -9.90 -8.26
N LEU A 30 -17.75 -8.81 -7.71
CA LEU A 30 -18.40 -7.51 -7.77
C LEU A 30 -18.31 -6.92 -9.19
N CYS A 31 -19.44 -6.88 -9.89
CA CYS A 31 -19.60 -6.23 -11.19
C CYS A 31 -20.52 -5.01 -11.05
N ILE A 32 -20.07 -3.86 -11.57
CA ILE A 32 -20.83 -2.61 -11.62
C ILE A 32 -20.71 -2.05 -13.04
N ASP A 33 -21.84 -1.74 -13.68
CA ASP A 33 -21.94 -1.21 -15.04
C ASP A 33 -21.12 -1.98 -16.09
N GLY A 34 -21.01 -3.30 -15.94
CA GLY A 34 -20.25 -4.18 -16.84
C GLY A 34 -18.76 -4.26 -16.52
N TYR A 35 -18.27 -3.59 -15.47
CA TYR A 35 -16.89 -3.64 -15.02
C TYR A 35 -16.75 -4.49 -13.75
N TYR A 36 -15.84 -5.46 -13.80
CA TYR A 36 -15.41 -6.18 -12.62
C TYR A 36 -14.43 -5.33 -11.82
N ILE A 37 -14.82 -4.97 -10.60
CA ILE A 37 -14.05 -4.06 -9.74
C ILE A 37 -12.66 -4.60 -9.44
N LYS A 38 -12.54 -5.92 -9.26
CA LYS A 38 -11.24 -6.56 -9.04
C LYS A 38 -10.26 -6.35 -10.19
N ILE A 39 -10.72 -6.50 -11.43
CA ILE A 39 -9.89 -6.29 -12.63
C ILE A 39 -9.48 -4.83 -12.75
N LEU A 40 -10.41 -3.91 -12.46
CA LEU A 40 -10.16 -2.48 -12.46
C LEU A 40 -9.09 -2.09 -11.42
N LEU A 41 -9.15 -2.68 -10.23
CA LEU A 41 -8.16 -2.46 -9.18
C LEU A 41 -6.81 -3.11 -9.48
N ASP A 42 -6.79 -4.32 -10.03
CA ASP A 42 -5.56 -5.06 -10.36
C ASP A 42 -4.76 -4.37 -11.47
N ARG A 43 -5.45 -3.85 -12.50
CA ARG A 43 -4.80 -3.15 -13.61
C ARG A 43 -4.43 -1.71 -13.27
N ARG A 44 -5.08 -1.09 -12.27
CA ARG A 44 -4.98 0.35 -11.96
C ARG A 44 -5.13 1.25 -13.20
N GLU A 45 -5.84 0.78 -14.20
CA GLU A 45 -6.12 1.47 -15.45
C GLU A 45 -7.62 1.63 -15.59
N ALA A 46 -8.06 2.88 -15.64
CA ALA A 46 -9.45 3.20 -15.90
C ALA A 46 -9.68 3.18 -17.42
N PRO A 47 -10.63 2.37 -17.93
CA PRO A 47 -10.86 2.28 -19.37
C PRO A 47 -11.41 3.59 -19.91
N GLU A 48 -11.10 3.94 -21.17
CA GLU A 48 -11.55 5.20 -21.79
C GLU A 48 -13.08 5.35 -21.81
N SER A 49 -13.80 4.22 -21.88
CA SER A 49 -15.26 4.18 -21.79
C SER A 49 -15.78 4.70 -20.44
N LEU A 50 -15.01 4.54 -19.37
CA LEU A 50 -15.38 4.99 -18.02
C LEU A 50 -15.32 6.51 -17.89
N VAL A 51 -14.48 7.21 -18.68
CA VAL A 51 -14.35 8.67 -18.65
C VAL A 51 -15.71 9.34 -18.83
N LYS A 52 -16.51 8.86 -19.80
CA LYS A 52 -17.81 9.43 -20.20
C LYS A 52 -18.91 9.17 -19.18
N THR A 53 -18.81 8.07 -18.43
CA THR A 53 -19.83 7.60 -17.50
C THR A 53 -19.33 7.65 -16.05
N SER A 54 -18.21 8.34 -15.81
CA SER A 54 -17.46 8.33 -14.54
C SER A 54 -18.31 8.73 -13.34
N LEU A 55 -19.13 9.77 -13.48
CA LEU A 55 -20.07 10.20 -12.43
C LEU A 55 -21.13 9.14 -12.12
N VAL A 56 -21.76 8.56 -13.14
CA VAL A 56 -22.81 7.55 -12.97
C VAL A 56 -22.22 6.29 -12.34
N PHE A 57 -21.07 5.84 -12.84
CA PHE A 57 -20.35 4.70 -12.28
C PHE A 57 -19.96 4.93 -10.82
N PHE A 58 -19.42 6.10 -10.50
CA PHE A 58 -19.06 6.46 -9.14
C PHE A 58 -20.28 6.42 -8.20
N ASN A 59 -21.42 6.96 -8.64
CA ASN A 59 -22.67 6.93 -7.87
C ASN A 59 -23.18 5.49 -7.68
N ASN A 60 -23.16 4.67 -8.74
CA ASN A 60 -23.57 3.26 -8.65
C ASN A 60 -22.67 2.45 -7.71
N LEU A 61 -21.36 2.70 -7.77
CA LEU A 61 -20.37 2.10 -6.87
C LEU A 61 -20.59 2.54 -5.42
N TYR A 62 -20.89 3.82 -5.21
CA TYR A 62 -21.19 4.36 -3.87
C TYR A 62 -22.50 3.80 -3.32
N HIS A 63 -23.56 3.70 -4.13
CA HIS A 63 -24.80 3.04 -3.72
C HIS A 63 -24.55 1.59 -3.32
N ARG A 64 -23.76 0.84 -4.12
CA ARG A 64 -23.40 -0.53 -3.79
C ARG A 64 -22.63 -0.64 -2.47
N PHE A 65 -21.79 0.34 -2.15
CA PHE A 65 -21.09 0.44 -0.86
C PHE A 65 -22.05 0.65 0.32
N LEU A 66 -23.10 1.47 0.16
CA LEU A 66 -24.08 1.74 1.21
C LEU A 66 -24.97 0.53 1.54
N LEU A 67 -25.13 -0.40 0.60
CA LEU A 67 -25.92 -1.61 0.82
C LEU A 67 -25.22 -2.57 1.80
N PRO A 68 -26.00 -3.38 2.57
CA PRO A 68 -25.44 -4.42 3.41
C PRO A 68 -24.55 -5.36 2.61
N THR A 69 -23.26 -5.38 2.92
CA THR A 69 -22.22 -6.12 2.21
C THR A 69 -21.21 -6.66 3.21
N THR A 70 -20.49 -7.72 2.83
CA THR A 70 -19.38 -8.26 3.62
C THR A 70 -18.29 -7.20 3.77
N SER A 71 -17.51 -7.24 4.86
CA SER A 71 -16.43 -6.28 5.09
C SER A 71 -15.45 -6.22 3.92
N ASP A 72 -15.14 -7.37 3.30
CA ASP A 72 -14.30 -7.46 2.10
C ASP A 72 -14.87 -6.72 0.90
N MET A 73 -16.19 -6.83 0.65
CA MET A 73 -16.84 -6.11 -0.45
C MET A 73 -16.87 -4.61 -0.20
N LYS A 74 -17.18 -4.17 1.03
CA LYS A 74 -17.12 -2.74 1.40
C LYS A 74 -15.74 -2.16 1.15
N CYS A 75 -14.74 -2.90 1.59
CA CYS A 75 -13.34 -2.61 1.40
C CYS A 75 -12.97 -2.48 -0.09
N MET A 76 -13.36 -3.45 -0.93
CA MET A 76 -13.13 -3.36 -2.37
C MET A 76 -13.85 -2.15 -3.00
N CYS A 77 -15.10 -1.87 -2.59
CA CYS A 77 -15.84 -0.70 -3.05
C CYS A 77 -15.13 0.61 -2.67
N LEU A 78 -14.70 0.77 -1.42
CA LEU A 78 -13.98 1.96 -0.95
C LEU A 78 -12.68 2.19 -1.72
N GLN A 79 -11.93 1.12 -1.96
CA GLN A 79 -10.71 1.19 -2.74
C GLN A 79 -10.98 1.61 -4.18
N ALA A 80 -12.06 1.10 -4.78
CA ALA A 80 -12.48 1.48 -6.12
C ALA A 80 -13.00 2.92 -6.17
N LEU A 81 -13.74 3.37 -5.15
CA LEU A 81 -14.20 4.76 -5.03
C LEU A 81 -13.01 5.72 -4.98
N ALA A 82 -12.00 5.40 -4.17
CA ALA A 82 -10.76 6.17 -4.09
C ALA A 82 -10.06 6.27 -5.45
N PHE A 83 -9.87 5.13 -6.13
CA PHE A 83 -9.22 5.08 -7.43
C PHE A 83 -9.98 5.87 -8.51
N VAL A 84 -11.30 5.70 -8.60
CA VAL A 84 -12.14 6.38 -9.59
C VAL A 84 -12.16 7.88 -9.34
N TYR A 85 -12.30 8.29 -8.07
CA TYR A 85 -12.32 9.69 -7.72
C TYR A 85 -10.96 10.36 -7.99
N GLU A 86 -9.85 9.72 -7.65
CA GLU A 86 -8.50 10.23 -7.95
C GLU A 86 -8.29 10.50 -9.45
N LYS A 87 -8.86 9.66 -10.32
CA LYS A 87 -8.74 9.81 -11.78
C LYS A 87 -9.73 10.79 -12.40
N TYR A 88 -10.92 10.94 -11.81
CA TYR A 88 -12.04 11.68 -12.42
C TYR A 88 -12.65 12.75 -11.50
N TYR A 89 -11.89 13.28 -10.54
CA TYR A 89 -12.38 14.29 -9.58
C TYR A 89 -12.94 15.54 -10.28
N GLU A 90 -12.41 15.91 -11.45
CA GLU A 90 -12.87 17.07 -12.23
C GLU A 90 -14.29 16.89 -12.79
N VAL A 91 -14.63 15.65 -13.21
CA VAL A 91 -15.95 15.33 -13.76
C VAL A 91 -16.95 15.03 -12.65
N ILE A 92 -16.52 14.37 -11.58
CA ILE A 92 -17.38 14.02 -10.44
C ILE A 92 -17.70 15.27 -9.61
N GLY A 93 -16.70 16.11 -9.34
CA GLY A 93 -16.87 17.35 -8.58
C GLY A 93 -17.05 17.12 -7.07
N TYR A 94 -17.88 17.96 -6.45
CA TYR A 94 -18.12 17.96 -5.00
C TYR A 94 -18.88 16.71 -4.55
N PHE A 95 -18.44 16.10 -3.46
CA PHE A 95 -19.07 14.92 -2.88
C PHE A 95 -19.86 15.30 -1.62
N SER A 96 -21.19 15.25 -1.71
CA SER A 96 -22.09 15.70 -0.65
C SER A 96 -21.99 14.89 0.64
N ASP A 97 -21.67 13.61 0.55
CA ASP A 97 -21.60 12.71 1.70
C ASP A 97 -20.21 12.68 2.36
N THR A 98 -19.36 13.67 2.09
CA THR A 98 -18.01 13.76 2.70
C THR A 98 -18.08 13.70 4.23
N LYS A 99 -19.04 14.40 4.85
CA LYS A 99 -19.27 14.36 6.31
C LYS A 99 -19.60 12.95 6.81
N TYR A 100 -20.42 12.21 6.07
CA TYR A 100 -20.77 10.84 6.42
C TYR A 100 -19.54 9.93 6.42
N ILE A 101 -18.64 10.08 5.44
CA ILE A 101 -17.39 9.31 5.38
C ILE A 101 -16.49 9.60 6.58
N VAL A 102 -16.38 10.86 7.01
CA VAL A 102 -15.61 11.24 8.21
C VAL A 102 -16.22 10.62 9.47
N SER A 103 -17.53 10.73 9.66
CA SER A 103 -18.21 10.09 10.80
C SER A 103 -18.12 8.56 10.76
N MET A 104 -18.07 7.97 9.56
CA MET A 104 -17.87 6.54 9.39
C MET A 104 -16.44 6.14 9.79
N LEU A 105 -15.43 6.91 9.41
CA LEU A 105 -14.03 6.69 9.83
C LEU A 105 -13.89 6.69 11.35
N GLU A 106 -14.49 7.66 12.04
CA GLU A 106 -14.47 7.77 13.50
C GLU A 106 -15.03 6.52 14.20
N ARG A 107 -16.09 5.93 13.65
CA ARG A 107 -16.78 4.75 14.21
C ARG A 107 -16.16 3.42 13.80
N THR A 108 -15.19 3.42 12.88
CA THR A 108 -14.66 2.19 12.28
C THR A 108 -13.62 1.53 13.17
N ILE A 109 -13.95 0.33 13.64
CA ILE A 109 -13.05 -0.49 14.48
C ILE A 109 -12.12 -1.34 13.62
N ASP A 110 -12.57 -1.78 12.44
CA ASP A 110 -11.75 -2.62 11.57
C ASP A 110 -10.59 -1.83 10.94
N ARG A 111 -9.40 -2.42 11.00
CA ARG A 111 -8.16 -1.79 10.52
C ARG A 111 -8.13 -1.68 9.00
N SER A 112 -8.61 -2.71 8.30
CA SER A 112 -8.60 -2.72 6.83
C SER A 112 -9.64 -1.78 6.23
N GLU A 113 -10.82 -1.66 6.84
CA GLU A 113 -11.83 -0.68 6.46
C GLU A 113 -11.36 0.75 6.75
N ARG A 114 -10.75 0.98 7.92
CA ARG A 114 -10.19 2.28 8.30
C ARG A 114 -9.14 2.78 7.32
N ASP A 115 -8.18 1.93 6.95
CA ASP A 115 -7.13 2.30 5.98
C ASP A 115 -7.74 2.67 4.62
N ARG A 116 -8.77 1.94 4.17
CA ARG A 116 -9.45 2.23 2.91
C ARG A 116 -10.32 3.48 2.96
N LEU A 117 -10.95 3.78 4.09
CA LEU A 117 -11.63 5.06 4.33
C LEU A 117 -10.63 6.23 4.30
N LEU A 118 -9.46 6.07 4.90
CA LEU A 118 -8.39 7.07 4.83
C LEU A 118 -7.90 7.28 3.40
N MET A 119 -7.70 6.21 2.62
CA MET A 119 -7.35 6.31 1.20
C MET A 119 -8.44 7.05 0.40
N PHE A 120 -9.71 6.79 0.69
CA PHE A 120 -10.81 7.49 0.02
C PHE A 120 -10.89 8.96 0.43
N LEU A 121 -10.74 9.28 1.72
CA LEU A 121 -10.68 10.67 2.19
C LEU A 121 -9.51 11.42 1.55
N HIS A 122 -8.34 10.79 1.42
CA HIS A 122 -7.23 11.35 0.66
C HIS A 122 -7.64 11.66 -0.79
N ALA A 123 -8.32 10.75 -1.47
CA ALA A 123 -8.85 11.02 -2.82
C ALA A 123 -9.84 12.20 -2.83
N LEU A 124 -10.70 12.35 -1.81
CA LEU A 124 -11.61 13.49 -1.74
C LEU A 124 -10.89 14.83 -1.62
N THR A 125 -9.65 14.86 -1.10
CA THR A 125 -8.86 16.11 -0.96
C THR A 125 -8.44 16.75 -2.28
N PHE A 126 -8.51 16.03 -3.40
CA PHE A 126 -8.23 16.62 -4.72
C PHE A 126 -9.22 17.73 -5.10
N ASN A 127 -10.43 17.73 -4.52
CA ASN A 127 -11.39 18.82 -4.67
C ASN A 127 -11.45 19.72 -3.42
N LYS A 128 -11.27 21.04 -3.63
CA LYS A 128 -11.22 22.06 -2.57
C LYS A 128 -12.50 22.14 -1.74
N ASP A 129 -13.66 21.93 -2.34
CA ASP A 129 -14.94 22.00 -1.62
C ASP A 129 -15.09 20.85 -0.62
N ASN A 130 -14.60 19.66 -0.96
CA ASN A 130 -14.57 18.52 -0.04
C ASN A 130 -13.58 18.77 1.09
N VAL A 131 -12.41 19.37 0.82
CA VAL A 131 -11.44 19.73 1.89
C VAL A 131 -12.09 20.66 2.90
N LYS A 132 -12.86 21.65 2.43
CA LYS A 132 -13.62 22.54 3.32
C LYS A 132 -14.63 21.77 4.16
N GLU A 133 -15.34 20.80 3.58
CA GLU A 133 -16.27 19.94 4.30
C GLU A 133 -15.58 19.09 5.39
N ILE A 134 -14.40 18.51 5.08
CA ILE A 134 -13.59 17.71 6.00
C ILE A 134 -13.10 18.56 7.18
N VAL A 135 -12.55 19.74 6.88
CA VAL A 135 -11.89 20.60 7.87
C VAL A 135 -12.89 21.37 8.73
N VAL A 136 -13.94 21.94 8.12
CA VAL A 136 -14.83 22.90 8.80
C VAL A 136 -16.10 22.25 9.33
N ASN A 137 -16.74 21.37 8.55
CA ASN A 137 -18.13 20.96 8.80
C ASN A 137 -18.26 19.59 9.49
N SER A 138 -17.21 18.77 9.46
CA SER A 138 -17.23 17.38 9.91
C SER A 138 -16.23 17.02 11.01
N ASN A 139 -15.53 18.02 11.56
CA ASN A 139 -14.54 17.84 12.62
C ASN A 139 -13.44 16.82 12.26
N GLY A 140 -13.14 16.67 10.96
CA GLY A 140 -12.24 15.63 10.47
C GLY A 140 -10.80 15.81 10.93
N ILE A 141 -10.38 17.02 11.29
CA ILE A 141 -9.03 17.26 11.84
C ILE A 141 -8.83 16.50 13.15
N GLU A 142 -9.79 16.54 14.08
CA GLU A 142 -9.65 15.85 15.37
C GLU A 142 -9.50 14.34 15.15
N VAL A 143 -10.37 13.75 14.32
CA VAL A 143 -10.32 12.32 13.95
C VAL A 143 -8.97 11.96 13.31
N LEU A 144 -8.47 12.78 12.39
CA LEU A 144 -7.19 12.52 11.70
C LEU A 144 -5.99 12.65 12.64
N VAL A 145 -6.00 13.61 13.57
CA VAL A 145 -4.94 13.79 14.57
C VAL A 145 -4.91 12.61 15.54
N ASP A 146 -6.06 12.14 15.99
CA ASP A 146 -6.16 10.96 16.84
C ASP A 146 -5.60 9.72 16.12
N LEU A 147 -5.94 9.54 14.84
CA LEU A 147 -5.41 8.44 14.03
C LEU A 147 -3.91 8.58 13.73
N MET A 148 -3.37 9.79 13.64
CA MET A 148 -1.93 10.01 13.45
C MET A 148 -1.11 9.40 14.59
N THR A 149 -1.64 9.40 15.82
CA THR A 149 -0.97 8.74 16.96
C THR A 149 -0.77 7.24 16.75
N LEU A 150 -1.59 6.60 15.90
CA LEU A 150 -1.50 5.19 15.55
C LEU A 150 -0.46 4.90 14.45
N ALA A 151 0.02 5.92 13.73
CA ALA A 151 0.99 5.73 12.64
C ALA A 151 2.32 5.13 13.14
N HIS A 152 2.70 5.42 14.39
CA HIS A 152 3.88 4.86 15.05
C HIS A 152 3.70 3.38 15.46
N LEU A 153 2.49 2.83 15.42
CA LEU A 153 2.22 1.42 15.72
C LEU A 153 2.51 0.49 14.53
N HIS A 154 2.60 1.03 13.31
CA HIS A 154 2.92 0.27 12.10
C HIS A 154 4.40 -0.15 12.04
N THR A 155 5.26 0.35 12.94
CA THR A 155 6.62 -0.16 13.14
C THR A 155 6.67 -1.32 14.14
N SER A 156 5.93 -2.40 13.86
CA SER A 156 6.33 -3.76 14.23
C SER A 156 7.10 -4.32 13.03
N ARG A 157 8.40 -4.05 12.85
CA ARG A 157 9.53 -4.38 13.71
C ARG A 157 10.47 -3.18 13.79
N ALA A 158 10.75 -2.70 14.99
CA ALA A 158 12.15 -2.36 15.24
C ALA A 158 12.93 -3.65 14.96
N ILE A 159 13.82 -3.64 13.97
CA ILE A 159 14.83 -4.68 13.83
C ILE A 159 15.73 -4.49 15.03
N LEU A 160 15.33 -5.04 16.18
CA LEU A 160 16.20 -5.14 17.32
C LEU A 160 17.34 -6.05 16.84
N PRO A 161 18.61 -5.60 16.86
CA PRO A 161 19.76 -6.44 16.49
C PRO A 161 19.85 -7.73 17.32
N THR A 162 19.02 -7.85 18.35
CA THR A 162 18.96 -8.92 19.35
C THR A 162 17.72 -9.82 19.22
N GLN A 163 16.86 -9.71 18.18
CA GLN A 163 15.69 -10.61 18.04
C GLN A 163 16.07 -12.09 17.83
N SER A 164 17.34 -12.39 17.59
CA SER A 164 17.82 -13.75 17.52
C SER A 164 18.48 -14.16 18.83
N ASN A 165 17.82 -15.04 19.59
CA ASN A 165 18.52 -15.88 20.59
C ASN A 165 19.43 -16.93 19.92
N VAL A 166 19.45 -16.98 18.58
CA VAL A 166 20.37 -17.80 17.80
C VAL A 166 21.55 -16.92 17.39
N ILE A 167 22.74 -17.30 17.83
CA ILE A 167 23.98 -16.74 17.29
C ILE A 167 24.12 -17.33 15.88
N GLU A 168 23.46 -16.71 14.91
CA GLU A 168 23.69 -17.01 13.50
C GLU A 168 24.90 -16.20 13.03
N TYR A 169 25.83 -16.85 12.35
CA TYR A 169 26.83 -16.15 11.54
C TYR A 169 26.10 -15.56 10.33
N GLY A 170 25.49 -14.40 10.51
CA GLY A 170 24.98 -13.61 9.41
C GLY A 170 26.16 -13.12 8.56
N SER A 171 25.96 -13.02 7.25
CA SER A 171 26.88 -12.36 6.30
C SER A 171 26.99 -10.84 6.55
N PHE A 172 26.88 -10.38 7.80
CA PHE A 172 27.12 -9.02 8.24
C PHE A 172 28.63 -8.78 8.29
N THR A 173 29.21 -8.62 7.10
CA THR A 173 30.59 -8.21 6.85
C THR A 173 30.93 -6.80 7.40
N ASP A 174 29.94 -6.10 7.96
CA ASP A 174 30.08 -4.76 8.54
C ASP A 174 30.61 -4.76 9.97
N ARG A 175 30.43 -5.85 10.74
CA ARG A 175 30.96 -5.91 12.12
C ARG A 175 32.49 -5.87 12.16
N GLU A 176 33.14 -6.40 11.12
CA GLU A 176 34.60 -6.33 10.98
C GLU A 176 35.12 -4.91 10.61
N GLN A 177 34.23 -4.00 10.22
CA GLN A 177 34.55 -2.60 9.90
C GLN A 177 34.31 -1.66 11.08
N GLU A 178 33.63 -2.11 12.13
CA GLU A 178 33.37 -1.31 13.31
C GLU A 178 34.70 -0.96 13.99
N LYS A 179 34.90 0.34 14.22
CA LYS A 179 36.12 0.89 14.82
C LYS A 179 36.03 0.78 16.32
N GLU A 180 36.30 -0.41 16.84
CA GLU A 180 36.16 -0.73 18.27
C GLU A 180 37.50 -0.95 18.99
N TRP A 181 38.59 -1.11 18.24
CA TRP A 181 39.88 -1.50 18.80
C TRP A 181 40.81 -0.31 19.04
N HIS A 182 41.57 -0.38 20.13
CA HIS A 182 42.59 0.59 20.51
C HIS A 182 43.92 -0.16 20.70
N TYR A 183 45.05 0.52 20.51
CA TYR A 183 46.36 -0.04 20.85
C TYR A 183 47.29 1.05 21.35
N CYS A 184 48.15 0.68 22.29
CA CYS A 184 49.14 1.57 22.89
C CYS A 184 50.54 1.12 22.51
N THR A 185 51.22 1.90 21.65
CA THR A 185 52.65 1.73 21.41
C THR A 185 53.43 2.45 22.52
N SER A 186 54.20 1.70 23.33
CA SER A 186 55.00 2.24 24.43
C SER A 186 56.33 2.87 23.97
N SER A 187 56.38 3.51 22.82
CA SER A 187 57.54 4.32 22.41
C SER A 187 57.14 5.79 22.36
N ASP A 188 57.57 6.48 23.41
CA ASP A 188 57.56 7.91 23.63
C ASP A 188 56.36 8.47 24.42
N GLY A 189 56.68 9.13 25.53
CA GLY A 189 55.77 9.53 26.61
C GLY A 189 54.83 10.68 26.26
N SER A 190 54.36 10.79 25.01
CA SER A 190 53.40 11.80 24.60
C SER A 190 52.38 11.22 23.61
N LYS A 191 51.11 11.27 24.05
CA LYS A 191 49.87 11.01 23.30
C LYS A 191 49.74 9.63 22.64
N THR A 192 49.09 8.77 23.41
CA THR A 192 48.17 7.70 22.99
C THR A 192 47.54 7.97 21.62
N SER A 193 47.78 7.08 20.66
CA SER A 193 46.93 6.96 19.48
C SER A 193 45.56 6.44 19.96
N ASP A 194 44.70 7.32 20.48
CA ASP A 194 43.30 7.02 20.77
C ASP A 194 42.47 7.04 19.48
N THR A 195 43.02 6.43 18.43
CA THR A 195 42.36 6.30 17.13
C THR A 195 41.73 4.92 17.09
N LYS A 196 40.40 4.91 17.10
CA LYS A 196 39.62 3.70 16.96
C LYS A 196 39.91 3.05 15.60
N ILE A 197 40.40 1.82 15.62
CA ILE A 197 40.70 1.02 14.42
C ILE A 197 39.74 -0.15 14.30
N SER A 198 39.46 -0.56 13.05
CA SER A 198 38.68 -1.76 12.79
C SER A 198 39.53 -3.02 12.96
N PHE A 199 38.89 -4.17 13.12
CA PHE A 199 39.60 -5.45 13.19
C PHE A 199 40.42 -5.73 11.92
N LYS A 200 39.90 -5.32 10.75
CA LYS A 200 40.62 -5.41 9.47
C LYS A 200 41.90 -4.56 9.47
N ASP A 201 41.84 -3.37 10.07
CA ASP A 201 42.99 -2.48 10.15
C ASP A 201 44.01 -2.98 11.18
N LEU A 202 43.57 -3.57 12.29
CA LEU A 202 44.45 -4.22 13.26
C LEU A 202 45.24 -5.37 12.63
N LYS A 203 44.58 -6.21 11.81
CA LYS A 203 45.22 -7.30 11.08
C LYS A 203 46.30 -6.79 10.11
N LYS A 204 46.06 -5.65 9.45
CA LYS A 204 47.07 -4.99 8.60
C LYS A 204 48.24 -4.45 9.42
N LEU A 205 47.97 -3.73 10.51
CA LEU A 205 49.01 -3.17 11.38
C LEU A 205 49.90 -4.24 12.05
N TYR A 206 49.36 -5.42 12.30
CA TYR A 206 50.14 -6.58 12.74
C TYR A 206 51.04 -7.14 11.63
N ALA A 207 50.52 -7.25 10.40
CA ALA A 207 51.31 -7.66 9.24
C ALA A 207 52.42 -6.65 8.92
N ASP A 208 52.15 -5.36 9.10
CA ASP A 208 53.10 -4.26 8.92
C ASP A 208 54.11 -4.14 10.08
N GLY A 209 53.98 -4.95 11.15
CA GLY A 209 54.92 -5.01 12.27
C GLY A 209 54.84 -3.84 13.25
N VAL A 210 53.82 -3.00 13.14
CA VAL A 210 53.56 -1.84 14.02
C VAL A 210 53.03 -2.33 15.37
N ILE A 211 52.15 -3.35 15.37
CA ILE A 211 51.65 -4.02 16.57
C ILE A 211 52.42 -5.34 16.73
N LYS A 212 53.08 -5.49 17.87
CA LYS A 212 53.87 -6.67 18.24
C LYS A 212 53.16 -7.45 19.35
N LYS A 213 53.65 -8.66 19.64
CA LYS A 213 53.07 -9.55 20.67
C LYS A 213 53.10 -8.97 22.08
N ASP A 214 53.93 -7.96 22.31
CA ASP A 214 54.12 -7.21 23.56
C ASP A 214 53.31 -5.91 23.60
N THR A 215 52.61 -5.55 22.52
CA THR A 215 51.80 -4.33 22.43
C THR A 215 50.52 -4.52 23.22
N LYS A 216 50.21 -3.55 24.09
CA LYS A 216 48.99 -3.57 24.91
C LYS A 216 47.80 -3.09 24.07
N CYS A 217 46.76 -3.92 24.03
CA CYS A 217 45.44 -3.60 23.47
C CYS A 217 44.49 -3.17 24.59
#